data_AF-A0A3D5B0Z1-F1
#
_entry.id   AF-A0A3D5B0Z1-F1
#
_cell.length_a   1.000
_cell.length_b   1.000
_cell.length_c   1.000
_cell.angle_alpha   90.00
_cell.angle_beta   90.00
_cell.angle_gamma   90.00
#
_symmetry.space_group_name_H-M   'P 1'
#
loop_
_entity.id
_entity.type
_entity.pdbx_description
1 polymer ?
#
loop_
_entity_poly.entity_id
_entity_poly.type
_entity_poly.pdbx_seq_one_letter_code
_entity_poly.pdbx_strand_id
1 'polypeptide(L)'
;TCHNGTTATGKPTNHVQTTSSCDACHRTTAWLPATFSHANVAPGTCNTCHNGTTATGKPTTHIATTASCDACHRTTAWLPATFSHASVAPGTCNSCHGVTSTGKPSGHFVTTRSCDACHNTTAWTPIRYTHTSPYFSPHNSGVTCTSCHTGKTETISWKYAAYSGYCAGCHAGSFKTDPHKKTETPTTTWYTVGDLRNCAGSCHIVNGTTGAITKTRNSHHRSTDGGF
;
A
#
# COMPACT_ATOMS: atom_id res chain seq x y z
N THR A 1 31.13 37.40 36.27
CA THR A 1 30.77 37.77 34.88
C THR A 1 29.48 38.59 34.96
N CYS A 2 29.28 39.62 34.13
CA CYS A 2 28.09 40.50 34.26
C CYS A 2 26.79 39.87 33.71
N HIS A 3 26.87 38.97 32.72
CA HIS A 3 25.71 38.30 32.12
C HIS A 3 25.37 36.98 32.82
N ASN A 4 25.12 37.05 34.13
CA ASN A 4 24.84 35.91 35.01
C ASN A 4 23.34 35.70 35.26
N GLY A 5 22.46 36.46 34.60
CA GLY A 5 21.02 36.40 34.81
C GLY A 5 20.51 37.20 36.02
N THR A 6 21.39 37.76 36.85
CA THR A 6 21.03 38.65 37.97
C THR A 6 21.49 40.09 37.76
N THR A 7 22.72 40.31 37.30
CA THR A 7 23.27 41.66 37.02
C THR A 7 22.92 42.14 35.61
N ALA A 8 23.01 41.25 34.62
CA ALA A 8 22.55 41.48 33.25
C ALA A 8 22.00 40.17 32.68
N THR A 9 21.16 40.28 31.64
CA THR A 9 20.55 39.13 30.97
C THR A 9 21.63 38.12 30.57
N GLY A 10 21.53 36.91 31.11
CA GLY A 10 22.39 35.78 30.79
C GLY A 10 21.83 34.94 29.63
N LYS A 11 22.41 33.76 29.43
CA LYS A 11 21.89 32.76 28.49
C LYS A 11 20.51 32.28 28.99
N PRO A 12 19.42 32.42 28.22
CA PRO A 12 18.12 31.87 28.60
C PRO A 12 18.14 30.33 28.59
N THR A 13 17.15 29.69 29.20
CA THR A 13 17.06 28.22 29.31
C THR A 13 17.07 27.51 27.94
N ASN A 14 16.53 28.15 26.90
CA ASN A 14 16.51 27.63 25.53
C ASN A 14 17.74 28.01 24.70
N HIS A 15 18.79 28.60 25.30
CA HIS A 15 20.03 28.89 24.61
C HIS A 15 20.79 27.59 24.27
N VAL A 16 21.46 27.57 23.11
CA VAL A 16 22.34 26.46 22.73
C VAL A 16 23.46 26.28 23.77
N GLN A 17 23.68 25.05 24.24
CA GLN A 17 24.75 24.81 25.21
C GLN A 17 26.10 24.97 24.51
N THR A 18 26.88 25.97 24.94
CA THR A 18 28.17 26.29 24.32
C THR A 18 29.12 26.94 25.33
N THR A 19 30.39 26.57 25.22
CA THR A 19 31.53 27.19 25.92
C THR A 19 32.27 28.21 25.05
N SER A 20 31.88 28.36 23.77
CA SER A 20 32.45 29.38 22.88
C SER A 20 32.21 30.79 23.41
N SER A 21 33.09 31.71 23.01
CA SER A 21 32.92 33.13 23.28
C SER A 21 31.65 33.67 22.60
N CYS A 22 31.04 34.69 23.20
CA CYS A 22 29.73 35.21 22.76
C CYS A 22 29.77 35.78 21.33
N ASP A 23 30.90 36.35 20.94
CA ASP A 23 31.17 36.97 19.64
C ASP A 23 31.22 35.96 18.48
N ALA A 24 31.34 34.65 18.79
CA ALA A 24 31.20 33.60 17.78
C ALA A 24 29.79 33.54 17.16
N CYS A 25 28.77 34.02 17.88
CA CYS A 25 27.37 33.95 17.44
C CYS A 25 26.68 35.33 17.41
N HIS A 26 27.06 36.23 18.31
CA HIS A 26 26.43 37.54 18.52
C HIS A 26 27.34 38.68 18.08
N ARG A 27 26.75 39.75 17.53
CA ARG A 27 27.48 41.00 17.30
C ARG A 27 27.16 41.98 18.43
N THR A 28 28.16 42.73 18.89
CA THR A 28 27.96 43.74 19.94
C THR A 28 27.10 44.92 19.46
N THR A 29 27.12 45.21 18.15
CA THR A 29 26.29 46.25 17.53
C THR A 29 24.87 45.80 17.24
N ALA A 30 24.61 44.49 17.19
CA ALA A 30 23.30 43.89 16.98
C ALA A 30 23.29 42.47 17.57
N TRP A 31 22.80 42.35 18.81
CA TRP A 31 22.86 41.08 19.55
C TRP A 31 22.01 39.98 18.94
N LEU A 32 20.90 40.35 18.28
CA LEU A 32 20.02 39.43 17.54
C LEU A 32 19.81 39.91 16.10
N PRO A 33 19.63 38.98 15.14
CA PRO A 33 19.70 37.53 15.31
C PRO A 33 21.13 37.03 15.51
N ALA A 34 21.27 35.95 16.28
CA ALA A 34 22.54 35.22 16.37
C ALA A 34 22.74 34.34 15.13
N THR A 35 23.99 34.04 14.81
CA THR A 35 24.34 33.08 13.76
C THR A 35 24.80 31.75 14.35
N PHE A 36 24.52 30.65 13.66
CA PHE A 36 24.98 29.32 14.04
C PHE A 36 25.32 28.51 12.78
N SER A 37 26.45 27.78 12.83
CA SER A 37 26.89 26.91 11.74
C SER A 37 26.75 25.44 12.13
N HIS A 38 26.14 24.64 11.26
CA HIS A 38 26.00 23.19 11.45
C HIS A 38 27.24 22.39 11.00
N ALA A 39 28.29 23.05 10.49
CA ALA A 39 29.44 22.37 9.87
C ALA A 39 30.16 21.37 10.78
N ASN A 40 30.18 21.64 12.10
CA ASN A 40 30.87 20.81 13.10
C ASN A 40 29.90 20.06 14.02
N VAL A 41 28.63 19.94 13.63
CA VAL A 41 27.65 19.16 14.38
C VAL A 41 27.92 17.68 14.12
N ALA A 42 28.14 16.91 15.18
CA ALA A 42 28.37 15.48 15.07
C ALA A 42 27.11 14.76 14.53
N PRO A 43 27.26 13.78 13.62
CA PRO A 43 26.17 12.91 13.22
C PRO A 43 25.50 12.26 14.43
N GLY A 44 24.18 12.03 14.37
CA GLY A 44 23.44 11.43 15.47
C GLY A 44 23.05 12.36 16.64
N THR A 45 23.59 13.58 16.73
CA THR A 45 23.36 14.45 17.91
C THR A 45 22.31 15.54 17.70
N CYS A 46 21.57 15.51 16.58
CA CYS A 46 20.65 16.58 16.20
C CYS A 46 19.55 16.81 17.26
N ASN A 47 19.08 15.73 17.91
CA ASN A 47 18.03 15.77 18.92
C ASN A 47 18.44 16.48 20.22
N THR A 48 19.74 16.72 20.44
CA THR A 48 20.22 17.44 21.63
C THR A 48 19.81 18.93 21.58
N CYS A 49 19.73 19.49 20.37
CA CYS A 49 19.26 20.85 20.12
C CYS A 49 17.82 20.88 19.58
N HIS A 50 17.48 20.01 18.62
CA HIS A 50 16.15 19.92 18.00
C HIS A 50 15.17 19.11 18.87
N ASN A 51 14.96 19.59 20.09
CA ASN A 51 14.16 18.97 21.15
C ASN A 51 12.81 19.66 21.39
N GLY A 52 12.48 20.70 20.61
CA GLY A 52 11.26 21.49 20.77
C GLY A 52 11.37 22.62 21.81
N THR A 53 12.48 22.69 22.55
CA THR A 53 12.78 23.75 23.52
C THR A 53 13.90 24.65 23.01
N THR A 54 15.09 24.10 22.76
CA THR A 54 16.27 24.85 22.29
C THR A 54 16.15 25.23 20.82
N ALA A 55 15.72 24.29 19.99
CA ALA A 55 15.40 24.49 18.59
C ALA A 55 14.17 23.68 18.21
N THR A 56 13.59 23.98 17.04
CA THR A 56 12.40 23.29 16.52
C THR A 56 12.61 21.78 16.54
N GLY A 57 11.71 21.07 17.23
CA GLY A 57 11.70 19.60 17.28
C GLY A 57 10.89 18.98 16.13
N LYS A 58 10.64 17.67 16.24
CA LYS A 58 9.77 16.95 15.30
C LYS A 58 8.33 17.50 15.41
N PRO A 59 7.69 17.94 14.31
CA PRO A 59 6.27 18.29 14.33
C PRO A 59 5.40 17.04 14.54
N THR A 60 4.13 17.24 14.92
CA THR A 60 3.16 16.15 15.11
C THR A 60 2.89 15.33 13.84
N THR A 61 3.16 15.91 12.66
CA THR A 61 3.04 15.25 11.35
C THR A 61 4.30 14.48 10.94
N HIS A 62 5.35 14.48 11.76
CA HIS A 62 6.58 13.73 11.48
C HIS A 62 6.32 12.22 11.58
N ILE A 63 6.96 11.43 10.71
CA ILE A 63 6.90 9.97 10.79
C ILE A 63 7.44 9.46 12.14
N ALA A 64 6.77 8.49 12.75
CA ALA A 64 7.30 7.88 13.97
C ALA A 64 8.61 7.14 13.65
N THR A 65 9.72 7.57 14.24
CA THR A 65 11.04 6.96 14.02
C THR A 65 11.98 7.19 15.19
N THR A 66 12.76 6.17 15.50
CA THR A 66 13.89 6.19 16.43
C THR A 66 15.24 6.42 15.73
N ALA A 67 15.26 6.45 14.39
CA ALA A 67 16.46 6.75 13.64
C ALA A 67 16.96 8.17 13.95
N SER A 68 18.27 8.36 13.81
CA SER A 68 18.88 9.68 13.92
C SER A 68 18.39 10.61 12.81
N CYS A 69 18.34 11.91 13.09
CA CYS A 69 17.79 12.89 12.14
C CYS A 69 18.56 12.92 10.82
N ASP A 70 19.89 12.72 10.89
CA ASP A 70 20.81 12.69 9.76
C ASP A 70 20.64 11.46 8.85
N ALA A 71 19.84 10.46 9.25
CA ALA A 71 19.45 9.37 8.36
C ALA A 71 18.48 9.84 7.24
N CYS A 72 17.76 10.94 7.47
CA CYS A 72 16.76 11.45 6.52
C CYS A 72 17.03 12.90 6.11
N HIS A 73 17.59 13.71 7.00
CA HIS A 73 17.74 15.16 6.84
C HIS A 73 19.19 15.56 6.67
N ARG A 74 19.42 16.68 5.98
CA ARG A 74 20.76 17.28 5.85
C ARG A 74 20.89 18.44 6.81
N THR A 75 22.12 18.78 7.17
CA THR A 75 22.43 19.93 8.03
C THR A 75 22.10 21.28 7.40
N THR A 76 21.91 21.33 6.08
CA THR A 76 21.55 22.54 5.34
C THR A 76 20.04 22.83 5.36
N ALA A 77 19.19 21.80 5.45
CA ALA A 77 17.73 21.93 5.46
C ALA A 77 17.03 20.63 5.90
N TRP A 78 15.86 20.78 6.53
CA TRP A 78 14.98 19.65 6.86
C TRP A 78 14.31 19.03 5.64
N LEU A 79 14.06 19.82 4.58
CA LEU A 79 13.46 19.32 3.35
C LEU A 79 14.31 19.69 2.13
N PRO A 80 14.35 18.83 1.10
CA PRO A 80 13.74 17.50 1.03
C PRO A 80 14.46 16.49 1.95
N ALA A 81 13.68 15.57 2.53
CA ALA A 81 14.19 14.45 3.31
C ALA A 81 14.22 13.17 2.47
N THR A 82 15.15 12.27 2.76
CA THR A 82 15.20 10.94 2.15
C THR A 82 14.55 9.91 3.06
N PHE A 83 13.80 8.97 2.48
CA PHE A 83 13.21 7.84 3.19
C PHE A 83 13.28 6.58 2.32
N SER A 84 13.58 5.43 2.94
CA SER A 84 13.63 4.13 2.28
C SER A 84 12.60 3.20 2.90
N HIS A 85 11.83 2.52 2.05
CA HIS A 85 10.89 1.49 2.48
C HIS A 85 11.55 0.14 2.79
N ALA A 86 12.88 0.00 2.62
CA ALA A 86 13.58 -1.29 2.74
C ALA A 86 13.45 -1.93 4.14
N SER A 87 13.34 -1.12 5.18
CA SER A 87 13.19 -1.58 6.58
C SER A 87 11.74 -1.56 7.08
N VAL A 88 10.77 -1.26 6.21
CA VAL A 88 9.35 -1.25 6.58
C VAL A 88 8.85 -2.70 6.63
N ALA A 89 8.37 -3.12 7.80
CA ALA A 89 7.84 -4.47 7.97
C ALA A 89 6.53 -4.65 7.18
N PRO A 90 6.32 -5.80 6.52
CA PRO A 90 5.02 -6.16 5.94
C PRO A 90 3.89 -6.04 6.97
N GLY A 91 2.69 -5.69 6.55
CA GLY A 91 1.56 -5.49 7.48
C GLY A 91 1.44 -4.09 8.08
N THR A 92 2.49 -3.26 8.01
CA THR A 92 2.57 -2.00 8.77
C THR A 92 2.28 -0.73 7.95
N CYS A 93 1.86 -0.86 6.70
CA CYS A 93 1.70 0.25 5.76
C CYS A 93 0.76 1.35 6.29
N ASN A 94 -0.30 0.95 7.00
CA ASN A 94 -1.29 1.83 7.60
C ASN A 94 -0.76 2.67 8.79
N SER A 95 0.44 2.38 9.30
CA SER A 95 1.08 3.23 10.32
C SER A 95 1.48 4.62 9.78
N CYS A 96 1.68 4.74 8.47
CA CYS A 96 2.02 5.99 7.81
C CYS A 96 1.00 6.39 6.74
N HIS A 97 0.60 5.46 5.86
CA HIS A 97 -0.28 5.76 4.73
C HIS A 97 -1.73 5.92 5.16
N GLY A 98 -2.29 7.11 4.94
CA GLY A 98 -3.59 7.54 5.45
C GLY A 98 -3.53 8.27 6.79
N VAL A 99 -2.33 8.46 7.34
CA VAL A 99 -2.09 9.19 8.59
C VAL A 99 -1.16 10.39 8.35
N THR A 100 0.12 10.13 8.09
CA THR A 100 1.16 11.13 7.82
C THR A 100 1.63 11.13 6.36
N SER A 101 1.19 10.14 5.58
CA SER A 101 1.51 9.96 4.17
C SER A 101 0.24 9.68 3.36
N THR A 102 0.32 9.83 2.03
CA THR A 102 -0.82 9.59 1.13
C THR A 102 -1.37 8.17 1.31
N GLY A 103 -2.67 8.08 1.62
CA GLY A 103 -3.36 6.81 1.80
C GLY A 103 -3.90 6.20 0.50
N LYS A 104 -4.87 5.30 0.64
CA LYS A 104 -5.61 4.72 -0.49
C LYS A 104 -6.33 5.83 -1.28
N PRO A 105 -6.13 5.95 -2.61
CA PRO A 105 -6.84 6.95 -3.41
C PRO A 105 -8.34 6.62 -3.53
N SER A 106 -9.12 7.61 -3.97
CA SER A 106 -10.54 7.38 -4.32
C SER A 106 -10.67 6.29 -5.38
N GLY A 107 -11.65 5.39 -5.22
CA GLY A 107 -11.84 4.24 -6.11
C GLY A 107 -10.90 3.06 -5.84
N HIS A 108 -10.05 3.11 -4.81
CA HIS A 108 -9.24 1.97 -4.39
C HIS A 108 -10.13 0.81 -3.91
N PHE A 109 -9.71 -0.43 -4.21
CA PHE A 109 -10.38 -1.66 -3.79
C PHE A 109 -10.59 -1.69 -2.26
N VAL A 110 -11.83 -1.91 -1.82
CA VAL A 110 -12.15 -2.01 -0.39
C VAL A 110 -11.70 -3.40 0.09
N THR A 111 -10.72 -3.42 0.99
CA THR A 111 -10.13 -4.67 1.51
C THR A 111 -9.57 -4.48 2.90
N THR A 112 -9.66 -5.54 3.70
CA THR A 112 -9.00 -5.66 5.00
C THR A 112 -7.61 -6.30 4.90
N ARG A 113 -7.24 -6.81 3.72
CA ARG A 113 -5.91 -7.35 3.47
C ARG A 113 -4.85 -6.27 3.62
N SER A 114 -3.68 -6.68 4.09
CA SER A 114 -2.51 -5.81 4.12
C SER A 114 -2.14 -5.34 2.71
N CYS A 115 -1.59 -4.13 2.60
CA CYS A 115 -1.20 -3.54 1.32
C CYS A 115 -0.16 -4.41 0.59
N ASP A 116 0.77 -5.05 1.32
CA ASP A 116 1.81 -5.92 0.75
C ASP A 116 1.27 -7.21 0.10
N ALA A 117 -0.02 -7.53 0.29
CA ALA A 117 -0.67 -8.61 -0.46
C ALA A 117 -0.88 -8.27 -1.95
N CYS A 118 -0.84 -6.98 -2.31
CA CYS A 118 -1.05 -6.51 -3.68
C CYS A 118 0.07 -5.57 -4.15
N HIS A 119 0.71 -4.82 -3.26
CA HIS A 119 1.68 -3.79 -3.60
C HIS A 119 3.10 -4.17 -3.16
N ASN A 120 4.10 -3.73 -3.93
CA ASN A 120 5.50 -3.81 -3.55
C ASN A 120 6.02 -2.39 -3.24
N THR A 121 6.86 -2.26 -2.23
CA THR A 121 7.51 -1.01 -1.81
C THR A 121 8.48 -0.43 -2.85
N THR A 122 8.99 -1.25 -3.77
CA THR A 122 9.88 -0.83 -4.88
C THR A 122 9.14 -0.53 -6.19
N ALA A 123 7.97 -1.14 -6.39
CA ALA A 123 7.12 -0.94 -7.56
C ALA A 123 5.66 -1.00 -7.11
N TRP A 124 5.12 0.15 -6.69
CA TRP A 124 3.77 0.23 -6.12
C TRP A 124 2.68 -0.04 -7.15
N THR A 125 2.94 0.37 -8.39
CA THR A 125 2.15 0.08 -9.58
C THR A 125 3.05 -0.51 -10.67
N PRO A 126 2.59 -1.53 -11.43
CA PRO A 126 1.32 -2.25 -11.28
C PRO A 126 1.27 -3.12 -10.01
N ILE A 127 0.06 -3.44 -9.56
CA ILE A 127 -0.11 -4.37 -8.42
C ILE A 127 0.38 -5.77 -8.80
N ARG A 128 0.95 -6.48 -7.83
CA ARG A 128 1.24 -7.90 -7.91
C ARG A 128 0.20 -8.65 -7.10
N TYR A 129 -0.90 -9.02 -7.74
CA TYR A 129 -1.86 -9.95 -7.15
C TYR A 129 -1.56 -11.36 -7.68
N THR A 130 -1.08 -12.23 -6.81
CA THR A 130 -1.00 -13.66 -7.10
C THR A 130 -2.12 -14.35 -6.35
N HIS A 131 -2.84 -15.24 -7.03
CA HIS A 131 -3.80 -16.09 -6.35
C HIS A 131 -2.99 -17.07 -5.48
N THR A 132 -2.88 -16.80 -4.18
CA THR A 132 -2.03 -17.56 -3.25
C THR A 132 -2.66 -18.89 -2.80
N SER A 133 -3.75 -19.32 -3.44
CA SER A 133 -4.33 -20.62 -3.18
C SER A 133 -3.48 -21.70 -3.86
N PRO A 134 -3.04 -22.76 -3.16
CA PRO A 134 -2.35 -23.91 -3.77
C PRO A 134 -3.13 -24.54 -4.93
N TYR A 135 -4.43 -24.27 -4.97
CA TYR A 135 -5.41 -24.72 -5.95
C TYR A 135 -5.49 -23.83 -7.21
N PHE A 136 -4.75 -22.72 -7.23
CA PHE A 136 -4.62 -21.83 -8.38
C PHE A 136 -3.37 -22.16 -9.20
N SER A 137 -3.28 -23.41 -9.63
CA SER A 137 -2.47 -23.78 -10.78
C SER A 137 -3.44 -24.44 -11.76
N PRO A 138 -3.36 -24.06 -13.03
CA PRO A 138 -4.47 -23.57 -13.87
C PRO A 138 -5.87 -24.16 -13.57
N HIS A 139 -6.83 -23.31 -13.17
CA HIS A 139 -8.29 -23.55 -13.25
C HIS A 139 -8.85 -24.95 -12.84
N ASN A 140 -8.17 -25.72 -11.96
CA ASN A 140 -8.58 -27.10 -11.65
C ASN A 140 -8.93 -27.37 -10.18
N SER A 141 -9.08 -26.34 -9.35
CA SER A 141 -9.59 -26.57 -8.00
C SER A 141 -10.25 -25.31 -7.44
N GLY A 142 -11.52 -25.46 -7.09
CA GLY A 142 -12.46 -24.39 -6.79
C GLY A 142 -11.93 -23.36 -5.79
N VAL A 143 -11.74 -22.14 -6.28
CA VAL A 143 -11.59 -20.96 -5.42
C VAL A 143 -12.98 -20.64 -4.87
N THR A 144 -13.18 -20.79 -3.57
CA THR A 144 -14.43 -20.42 -2.89
C THR A 144 -14.46 -18.93 -2.55
N CYS A 145 -15.64 -18.36 -2.32
CA CYS A 145 -15.81 -16.98 -1.89
C CYS A 145 -14.94 -16.65 -0.65
N THR A 146 -14.79 -17.60 0.27
CA THR A 146 -13.98 -17.49 1.49
C THR A 146 -12.47 -17.45 1.26
N SER A 147 -12.01 -17.78 0.05
CA SER A 147 -10.59 -17.63 -0.32
C SER A 147 -10.14 -16.17 -0.36
N CYS A 148 -11.08 -15.25 -0.57
CA CYS A 148 -10.84 -13.80 -0.57
C CYS A 148 -11.69 -13.05 0.48
N HIS A 149 -12.87 -13.57 0.83
CA HIS A 149 -13.73 -13.04 1.89
C HIS A 149 -13.49 -13.76 3.22
N THR A 150 -12.53 -13.27 3.99
CA THR A 150 -12.21 -13.78 5.33
C THR A 150 -13.13 -13.20 6.41
N GLY A 151 -13.94 -12.19 6.08
CA GLY A 151 -14.92 -11.59 7.00
C GLY A 151 -16.21 -11.09 6.32
N LYS A 152 -17.28 -10.94 7.12
CA LYS A 152 -18.62 -10.48 6.64
C LYS A 152 -18.69 -8.97 6.32
N THR A 153 -17.61 -8.22 6.58
CA THR A 153 -17.52 -6.77 6.36
C THR A 153 -16.76 -6.40 5.09
N GLU A 154 -16.21 -7.39 4.37
CA GLU A 154 -15.43 -7.17 3.15
C GLU A 154 -16.37 -6.95 1.96
N THR A 155 -16.56 -5.70 1.56
CA THR A 155 -17.35 -5.33 0.38
C THR A 155 -16.45 -5.34 -0.86
N ILE A 156 -16.64 -6.33 -1.75
CA ILE A 156 -15.98 -6.31 -3.05
C ILE A 156 -16.79 -5.39 -3.98
N SER A 157 -16.19 -4.30 -4.43
CA SER A 157 -16.68 -3.59 -5.62
C SER A 157 -16.39 -4.46 -6.84
N TRP A 158 -17.40 -5.20 -7.27
CA TRP A 158 -17.33 -6.03 -8.47
C TRP A 158 -17.18 -5.14 -9.70
N LYS A 159 -16.10 -5.34 -10.47
CA LYS A 159 -15.90 -4.64 -11.75
C LYS A 159 -17.10 -4.86 -12.68
N TYR A 160 -17.70 -6.05 -12.61
CA TYR A 160 -18.93 -6.40 -13.29
C TYR A 160 -20.00 -6.72 -12.25
N ALA A 161 -20.67 -5.68 -11.74
CA ALA A 161 -21.69 -5.80 -10.69
C ALA A 161 -22.79 -6.83 -10.99
N ALA A 162 -23.15 -6.98 -12.28
CA ALA A 162 -24.13 -7.95 -12.76
C ALA A 162 -23.77 -9.42 -12.45
N TYR A 163 -22.49 -9.72 -12.16
CA TYR A 163 -22.00 -11.05 -11.84
C TYR A 163 -21.40 -11.14 -10.44
N SER A 164 -21.85 -10.26 -9.53
CA SER A 164 -21.44 -10.27 -8.13
C SER A 164 -21.66 -11.65 -7.49
N GLY A 165 -20.67 -12.10 -6.71
CA GLY A 165 -20.67 -13.44 -6.08
C GLY A 165 -20.12 -14.57 -6.97
N TYR A 166 -19.74 -14.28 -8.21
CA TYR A 166 -19.18 -15.27 -9.15
C TYR A 166 -17.84 -14.83 -9.75
N CYS A 167 -17.10 -15.77 -10.33
CA CYS A 167 -15.82 -15.51 -11.00
C CYS A 167 -15.93 -14.39 -12.07
N ALA A 168 -17.04 -14.39 -12.82
CA ALA A 168 -17.34 -13.37 -13.82
C ALA A 168 -17.48 -11.95 -13.25
N GLY A 169 -17.76 -11.78 -11.95
CA GLY A 169 -17.83 -10.47 -11.29
C GLY A 169 -16.52 -9.69 -11.38
N CYS A 170 -15.39 -10.39 -11.54
CA CYS A 170 -14.08 -9.80 -11.78
C CYS A 170 -13.55 -10.08 -13.20
N HIS A 171 -13.90 -11.23 -13.79
CA HIS A 171 -13.28 -11.74 -15.03
C HIS A 171 -14.15 -11.64 -16.30
N ALA A 172 -15.35 -11.07 -16.26
CA ALA A 172 -16.23 -11.03 -17.45
C ALA A 172 -15.57 -10.40 -18.69
N GLY A 173 -14.73 -9.38 -18.53
CA GLY A 173 -14.02 -8.75 -19.65
C GLY A 173 -12.88 -9.59 -20.24
N SER A 174 -12.49 -10.69 -19.59
CA SER A 174 -11.49 -11.64 -20.10
C SER A 174 -12.14 -12.90 -20.67
N PHE A 175 -13.46 -13.02 -20.64
CA PHE A 175 -14.18 -14.14 -21.22
C PHE A 175 -14.05 -14.13 -22.74
N LYS A 176 -13.62 -15.26 -23.29
CA LYS A 176 -13.59 -15.49 -24.73
C LYS A 176 -14.76 -16.40 -25.08
N THR A 177 -15.60 -15.99 -26.02
CA THR A 177 -16.77 -16.78 -26.45
C THR A 177 -16.38 -18.00 -27.27
N ASP A 178 -15.42 -17.85 -28.19
CA ASP A 178 -15.01 -18.87 -29.18
C ASP A 178 -14.45 -20.19 -28.60
N PRO A 179 -13.92 -20.25 -27.37
CA PRO A 179 -13.61 -21.53 -26.74
C PRO A 179 -14.83 -22.28 -26.16
N HIS A 180 -15.98 -21.60 -25.96
CA HIS A 180 -17.11 -22.09 -25.16
C HIS A 180 -18.34 -22.45 -26.01
N LYS A 181 -18.17 -23.37 -26.96
CA LYS A 181 -19.29 -23.82 -27.81
C LYS A 181 -20.34 -24.58 -27.00
N LYS A 182 -21.63 -24.33 -27.24
CA LYS A 182 -22.79 -24.98 -26.61
C LYS A 182 -23.42 -26.02 -27.55
N THR A 183 -23.71 -25.64 -28.79
CA THR A 183 -24.22 -26.55 -29.82
C THR A 183 -23.41 -26.50 -31.10
N GLU A 184 -23.46 -27.56 -31.92
CA GLU A 184 -22.78 -27.63 -33.23
C GLU A 184 -23.72 -27.82 -34.41
N THR A 185 -24.84 -28.50 -34.21
CA THR A 185 -25.76 -28.87 -35.29
C THR A 185 -27.21 -28.63 -34.85
N PRO A 186 -28.09 -28.08 -35.70
CA PRO A 186 -27.83 -27.57 -37.05
C PRO A 186 -27.08 -26.23 -37.04
N THR A 187 -27.14 -25.52 -35.92
CA THR A 187 -26.52 -24.20 -35.75
C THR A 187 -25.54 -24.23 -34.60
N THR A 188 -24.37 -23.64 -34.81
CA THR A 188 -23.41 -23.44 -33.73
C THR A 188 -23.85 -22.31 -32.82
N THR A 189 -23.99 -22.61 -31.54
CA THR A 189 -24.25 -21.60 -30.50
C THR A 189 -23.14 -21.63 -29.46
N TRP A 190 -22.97 -20.52 -28.76
CA TRP A 190 -21.90 -20.33 -27.79
C TRP A 190 -22.48 -19.96 -26.43
N TYR A 191 -21.81 -20.40 -25.37
CA TYR A 191 -22.13 -19.94 -24.03
C TYR A 191 -21.72 -18.47 -23.89
N THR A 192 -22.55 -17.72 -23.17
CA THR A 192 -22.25 -16.36 -22.74
C THR A 192 -21.52 -16.36 -21.40
N VAL A 193 -20.97 -15.19 -21.02
CA VAL A 193 -20.46 -14.96 -19.66
C VAL A 193 -21.52 -15.26 -18.60
N GLY A 194 -22.78 -14.96 -18.88
CA GLY A 194 -23.88 -15.20 -17.95
C GLY A 194 -24.16 -16.69 -17.73
N ASP A 195 -24.04 -17.48 -18.78
CA ASP A 195 -24.22 -18.94 -18.72
C ASP A 195 -23.09 -19.61 -17.94
N LEU A 196 -21.86 -19.07 -18.03
CA LEU A 196 -20.66 -19.62 -17.39
C LEU A 196 -20.09 -18.67 -16.33
N ARG A 197 -20.97 -17.97 -15.59
CA ARG A 197 -20.56 -16.94 -14.62
C ARG A 197 -19.68 -17.49 -13.48
N ASN A 198 -19.91 -18.74 -13.08
CA ASN A 198 -19.10 -19.51 -12.13
C ASN A 198 -18.00 -20.35 -12.80
N CYS A 199 -17.98 -20.43 -14.13
CA CYS A 199 -17.10 -21.31 -14.91
C CYS A 199 -17.32 -22.83 -14.70
N ALA A 200 -18.52 -23.26 -14.27
CA ALA A 200 -18.83 -24.68 -14.01
C ALA A 200 -19.49 -25.44 -15.19
N GLY A 201 -20.06 -24.74 -16.17
CA GLY A 201 -21.19 -25.28 -16.95
C GLY A 201 -20.92 -25.89 -18.32
N SER A 202 -19.66 -26.00 -18.79
CA SER A 202 -19.37 -26.32 -20.21
C SER A 202 -18.78 -27.73 -20.43
N CYS A 203 -19.30 -28.74 -19.74
CA CYS A 203 -18.78 -30.11 -19.84
C CYS A 203 -19.10 -30.80 -21.17
N HIS A 204 -20.15 -30.38 -21.87
CA HIS A 204 -20.60 -31.03 -23.10
C HIS A 204 -20.90 -30.01 -24.21
N ILE A 205 -20.61 -30.39 -25.45
CA ILE A 205 -21.22 -29.83 -26.65
C ILE A 205 -22.37 -30.77 -27.01
N VAL A 206 -23.54 -30.21 -27.28
CA VAL A 206 -24.73 -31.00 -27.60
C VAL A 206 -25.26 -30.67 -28.99
N ASN A 207 -25.96 -31.63 -29.60
CA ASN A 207 -26.76 -31.37 -30.78
C ASN A 207 -27.96 -30.51 -30.39
N GLY A 208 -28.16 -29.39 -31.08
CA GLY A 208 -29.23 -28.42 -30.79
C GLY A 208 -30.64 -28.92 -31.13
N THR A 209 -30.77 -30.00 -31.88
CA THR A 209 -32.07 -30.64 -32.20
C THR A 209 -32.36 -31.83 -31.32
N THR A 210 -31.38 -32.72 -31.12
CA THR A 210 -31.60 -33.98 -30.39
C THR A 210 -31.19 -33.92 -28.92
N GLY A 211 -30.47 -32.87 -28.49
CA GLY A 211 -29.88 -32.77 -27.16
C GLY A 211 -28.75 -33.77 -26.90
N ALA A 212 -28.41 -34.63 -27.87
CA ALA A 212 -27.38 -35.64 -27.71
C ALA A 212 -26.00 -35.00 -27.55
N ILE A 213 -25.19 -35.53 -26.65
CA ILE A 213 -23.80 -35.08 -26.45
C ILE A 213 -23.00 -35.43 -27.71
N THR A 214 -22.47 -34.41 -28.39
CA THR A 214 -21.59 -34.58 -29.55
C THR A 214 -20.11 -34.55 -29.16
N LYS A 215 -19.77 -33.89 -28.04
CA LYS A 215 -18.40 -33.85 -27.50
C LYS A 215 -18.41 -33.63 -26.00
N THR A 216 -17.51 -34.31 -25.28
CA THR A 216 -17.28 -34.09 -23.85
C THR A 216 -15.96 -33.35 -23.64
N ARG A 217 -15.94 -32.35 -22.76
CA ARG A 217 -14.78 -31.54 -22.38
C ARG A 217 -14.37 -31.90 -20.95
N ASN A 218 -13.22 -32.55 -20.80
CA ASN A 218 -12.84 -33.15 -19.51
C ASN A 218 -11.77 -32.33 -18.75
N SER A 219 -11.15 -31.35 -19.40
CA SER A 219 -9.85 -30.81 -18.96
C SER A 219 -9.80 -29.30 -18.72
N HIS A 220 -10.87 -28.52 -18.97
CA HIS A 220 -10.69 -27.07 -19.10
C HIS A 220 -11.25 -26.17 -17.99
N HIS A 221 -12.40 -26.40 -17.35
CA HIS A 221 -12.84 -25.54 -16.24
C HIS A 221 -13.81 -26.31 -15.34
N ARG A 222 -13.41 -26.63 -14.10
CA ARG A 222 -14.31 -27.14 -13.07
C ARG A 222 -14.29 -26.19 -11.87
N SER A 223 -15.30 -25.33 -11.73
CA SER A 223 -15.66 -24.85 -10.40
C SER A 223 -16.54 -25.93 -9.76
N THR A 224 -16.04 -26.57 -8.71
CA THR A 224 -16.90 -27.38 -7.85
C THR A 224 -17.66 -26.38 -7.00
N ASP A 225 -18.94 -26.18 -7.27
CA ASP A 225 -19.83 -25.26 -6.55
C ASP A 225 -20.17 -25.78 -5.14
N GLY A 226 -19.18 -26.33 -4.41
CA GLY A 226 -19.34 -26.71 -3.01
C GLY A 226 -20.33 -27.85 -2.74
N GLY A 227 -20.52 -28.78 -3.68
CA GLY A 227 -21.26 -30.01 -3.45
C GLY A 227 -20.89 -31.06 -4.50
N PHE A 228 -20.54 -32.26 -4.03
CA PHE A 228 -20.66 -33.48 -4.84
C PHE A 228 -22.13 -33.82 -4.99
#